data_AF-A0A2N2IWC8-F1
#
_entry.id   AF-A0A2N2IWC8-F1
#
_cell.length_a   1.000
_cell.length_b   1.000
_cell.length_c   1.000
_cell.angle_alpha   90.00
_cell.angle_beta   90.00
_cell.angle_gamma   90.00
#
_symmetry.space_group_name_H-M   'P 1'
#
loop_
_entity.id
_entity.type
_entity.pdbx_description
1 polymer ?
#
loop_
_entity_poly.entity_id
_entity_poly.type
_entity_poly.pdbx_seq_one_letter_code
_entity_poly.pdbx_strand_id
1 'polypeptide(L)'
;MGTLYSMAVGFMFVEFYLILTKKYSLAVTLGVLGALAELAANTNLGAVFATLSARPFWYGSQLPIYFLASAVMTGSAAIILFSNWAYKMRGEEMSQSTREGLQGAGKVMFSTLVLLAIATTWKFIAAFAGGAEDVRLAALSLLQGPLAMNFWVFETVVGMLAPIVILTLSRMKSQQALSAAALMVLVGAYFQRFDIVVAGQIVPIYNGFDDLPTYLSYIPSVAEFLIALGGFGLVGLGFLLGERFFGKAFRPSGHH
;
A
#
# COMPACT_ATOMS: atom_id res chain seq x y z
N MET A 1 0.55 -9.65 -16.30
CA MET A 1 1.18 -8.50 -15.61
C MET A 1 1.18 -7.24 -16.48
N GLY A 2 2.12 -7.04 -17.42
CA GLY A 2 2.30 -5.76 -18.13
C GLY A 2 1.03 -5.18 -18.78
N THR A 3 0.24 -6.01 -19.47
CA THR A 3 -1.00 -5.58 -20.15
C THR A 3 -2.01 -4.92 -19.21
N LEU A 4 -2.24 -5.51 -18.03
CA LEU A 4 -3.24 -5.00 -17.08
C LEU A 4 -2.82 -3.64 -16.49
N TYR A 5 -1.54 -3.50 -16.15
CA TYR A 5 -1.00 -2.23 -15.66
C TYR A 5 -1.02 -1.16 -16.76
N SER A 6 -0.67 -1.50 -18.00
CA SER A 6 -0.75 -0.56 -19.13
C SER A 6 -2.18 -0.12 -19.40
N MET A 7 -3.16 -1.01 -19.28
CA MET A 7 -4.58 -0.66 -19.40
C MET A 7 -5.03 0.29 -18.30
N ALA A 8 -4.70 -0.01 -17.04
CA ALA A 8 -5.04 0.84 -15.90
C ALA A 8 -4.45 2.25 -16.05
N VAL A 9 -3.14 2.35 -16.34
CA VAL A 9 -2.45 3.62 -16.55
C VAL A 9 -3.03 4.37 -17.76
N GLY A 10 -3.33 3.67 -18.85
CA GLY A 10 -3.97 4.24 -20.02
C GLY A 10 -5.33 4.86 -19.69
N PHE A 11 -6.19 4.14 -18.98
CA PHE A 11 -7.49 4.66 -18.55
C PHE A 11 -7.35 5.87 -17.62
N MET A 12 -6.42 5.84 -16.67
CA MET A 12 -6.17 6.97 -15.77
C MET A 12 -5.69 8.23 -16.50
N PHE A 13 -4.80 8.09 -17.50
CA PHE A 13 -4.37 9.25 -18.30
C PHE A 13 -5.52 9.88 -19.08
N VAL A 14 -6.36 9.04 -19.70
CA VAL A 14 -7.52 9.54 -20.46
C VAL A 14 -8.56 10.13 -19.53
N GLU A 15 -8.83 9.49 -18.39
CA GLU A 15 -9.69 10.03 -17.33
C GLU A 15 -9.22 11.41 -16.88
N PHE A 16 -7.93 11.55 -16.55
CA PHE A 16 -7.34 12.82 -16.13
C PHE A 16 -7.54 13.91 -17.19
N TYR A 17 -7.29 13.59 -18.47
CA TYR A 17 -7.56 14.51 -19.58
C TYR A 17 -9.05 14.90 -19.70
N LEU A 18 -9.96 13.96 -19.49
CA LEU A 18 -11.41 14.21 -19.52
C LEU A 18 -11.86 15.10 -18.36
N ILE A 19 -11.26 14.95 -17.18
CA ILE A 19 -11.49 15.84 -16.02
C ILE A 19 -11.05 17.27 -16.37
N LEU A 20 -9.86 17.44 -16.97
CA LEU A 20 -9.37 18.76 -17.40
C LEU A 20 -10.27 19.42 -18.46
N THR A 21 -10.86 18.63 -19.35
CA THR A 21 -11.80 19.10 -20.39
C THR A 21 -13.25 19.17 -19.90
N LYS A 22 -13.50 18.99 -18.59
CA LYS A 22 -14.82 19.05 -17.92
C LYS A 22 -15.85 18.05 -18.47
N LYS A 23 -15.40 16.93 -19.05
CA LYS A 23 -16.25 15.84 -19.56
C LYS A 23 -16.48 14.77 -18.48
N TYR A 24 -17.14 15.16 -17.39
CA TYR A 24 -17.22 14.35 -16.17
C TYR A 24 -17.88 12.98 -16.35
N SER A 25 -18.92 12.85 -17.17
CA SER A 25 -19.61 11.56 -17.37
C SER A 25 -18.69 10.49 -17.99
N LEU A 26 -17.92 10.88 -19.01
CA LEU A 26 -16.93 9.99 -19.63
C LEU A 26 -15.74 9.73 -18.68
N ALA A 27 -15.31 10.74 -17.92
CA ALA A 27 -14.26 10.57 -16.91
C ALA A 27 -14.66 9.51 -15.87
N VAL A 28 -15.87 9.57 -15.33
CA VAL A 28 -16.37 8.57 -14.38
C VAL A 28 -16.39 7.17 -14.98
N THR A 29 -16.81 7.03 -16.24
CA THR A 29 -16.86 5.73 -16.91
C THR A 29 -15.46 5.14 -17.08
N LEU A 30 -14.50 5.95 -17.54
CA LEU A 30 -13.12 5.50 -17.67
C LEU A 30 -12.44 5.27 -16.32
N GLY A 31 -12.76 6.05 -15.29
CA GLY A 31 -12.26 5.83 -13.94
C GLY A 31 -12.74 4.50 -13.36
N VAL A 32 -14.01 4.12 -13.60
CA VAL A 32 -14.51 2.79 -13.21
C VAL A 32 -13.78 1.68 -13.98
N LEU A 33 -13.57 1.83 -15.29
CA LEU A 33 -12.81 0.85 -16.08
C LEU A 33 -11.35 0.76 -15.64
N GLY A 34 -10.74 1.90 -15.28
CA GLY A 34 -9.41 2.00 -14.69
C GLY A 34 -9.35 1.23 -13.37
N ALA A 35 -10.28 1.47 -12.45
CA ALA A 35 -10.35 0.77 -11.17
C ALA A 35 -10.55 -0.75 -11.33
N LEU A 36 -11.37 -1.20 -12.29
CA LEU A 36 -11.52 -2.62 -12.61
C LEU A 36 -10.22 -3.23 -13.16
N ALA A 37 -9.52 -2.50 -14.03
CA ALA A 37 -8.21 -2.93 -14.54
C ALA A 37 -7.16 -2.98 -13.42
N GLU A 38 -7.16 -2.03 -12.48
CA GLU A 38 -6.27 -2.04 -11.31
C GLU A 38 -6.57 -3.20 -10.35
N LEU A 39 -7.85 -3.51 -10.13
CA LEU A 39 -8.26 -4.67 -9.35
C LEU A 39 -7.76 -5.96 -10.00
N ALA A 40 -7.91 -6.09 -11.31
CA ALA A 40 -7.38 -7.23 -12.05
C ALA A 40 -5.84 -7.29 -11.97
N ALA A 41 -5.15 -6.16 -12.07
CA ALA A 41 -3.69 -6.09 -11.97
C ALA A 41 -3.17 -6.51 -10.59
N ASN A 42 -3.77 -6.00 -9.50
CA ASN A 42 -3.37 -6.34 -8.12
C ASN A 42 -3.66 -7.80 -7.77
N THR A 43 -4.80 -8.34 -8.21
CA THR A 43 -5.12 -9.76 -8.01
C THR A 43 -4.21 -10.65 -8.84
N ASN A 44 -3.86 -10.26 -10.08
CA ASN A 44 -2.88 -10.99 -10.89
C ASN A 44 -1.49 -11.00 -10.23
N LEU A 45 -1.05 -9.89 -9.64
CA LEU A 45 0.18 -9.82 -8.84
C LEU A 45 0.16 -10.81 -7.68
N GLY A 46 -0.91 -10.78 -6.87
CA GLY A 46 -1.06 -11.73 -5.76
C GLY A 46 -1.11 -13.19 -6.24
N ALA A 47 -1.74 -13.45 -7.38
CA ALA A 47 -1.87 -14.79 -7.96
C ALA A 47 -0.52 -15.38 -8.38
N VAL A 48 0.41 -14.56 -8.88
CA VAL A 48 1.76 -15.01 -9.24
C VAL A 48 2.50 -15.55 -8.01
N PHE A 49 2.38 -14.88 -6.85
CA PHE A 49 2.93 -15.38 -5.60
C PHE A 49 2.15 -16.59 -5.07
N ALA A 50 0.82 -16.53 -5.08
CA ALA A 50 -0.05 -17.55 -4.52
C ALA A 50 -0.01 -18.90 -5.23
N THR A 51 0.36 -18.93 -6.51
CA THR A 51 0.45 -20.16 -7.30
C THR A 51 1.82 -20.82 -7.25
N LEU A 52 2.83 -20.18 -6.65
CA LEU A 52 4.18 -20.72 -6.57
C LEU A 52 4.31 -21.73 -5.41
N SER A 53 4.02 -23.00 -5.69
CA SER A 53 4.11 -24.09 -4.70
C SER A 53 5.51 -24.28 -4.11
N ALA A 54 6.56 -23.92 -4.86
CA ALA A 54 7.95 -24.00 -4.40
C ALA A 54 8.26 -23.04 -3.24
N ARG A 55 7.39 -22.06 -2.96
CA ARG A 55 7.53 -21.11 -1.85
C ARG A 55 6.27 -21.14 -0.97
N PRO A 56 6.18 -22.09 -0.02
CA PRO A 56 4.97 -22.35 0.75
C PRO A 56 4.44 -21.13 1.54
N PHE A 57 5.31 -20.19 1.94
CA PHE A 57 4.88 -18.98 2.65
C PHE A 57 4.07 -18.00 1.79
N TRP A 58 4.26 -18.04 0.47
CA TRP A 58 3.45 -17.29 -0.48
C TRP A 58 2.24 -18.08 -0.97
N TYR A 59 2.35 -19.39 -1.00
CA TYR A 59 1.32 -20.27 -1.53
C TYR A 59 0.02 -20.14 -0.73
N GLY A 60 -1.08 -19.85 -1.43
CA GLY A 60 -2.41 -19.76 -0.83
C GLY A 60 -3.28 -18.63 -1.38
N SER A 61 -4.59 -18.87 -1.41
CA SER A 61 -5.60 -17.94 -1.93
C SER A 61 -5.76 -16.64 -1.13
N GLN A 62 -5.11 -16.54 0.04
CA GLN A 62 -5.18 -15.36 0.89
C GLN A 62 -4.40 -14.16 0.32
N LEU A 63 -3.27 -14.38 -0.35
CA LEU A 63 -2.40 -13.28 -0.82
C LEU A 63 -3.08 -12.33 -1.83
N PRO A 64 -3.81 -12.80 -2.86
CA PRO A 64 -4.52 -11.91 -3.78
C PRO A 64 -5.53 -10.98 -3.07
N ILE A 65 -6.26 -11.51 -2.09
CA ILE A 65 -7.24 -10.76 -1.31
C ILE A 65 -6.52 -9.75 -0.40
N TYR A 66 -5.42 -10.18 0.21
CA TYR A 66 -4.57 -9.33 1.04
C TYR A 66 -4.01 -8.13 0.28
N PHE A 67 -3.49 -8.35 -0.93
CA PHE A 67 -2.98 -7.25 -1.77
C PHE A 67 -4.07 -6.30 -2.23
N LEU A 68 -5.29 -6.79 -2.48
CA LEU A 68 -6.40 -5.90 -2.81
C LEU A 68 -6.74 -4.97 -1.63
N ALA A 69 -6.83 -5.52 -0.41
CA ALA A 69 -7.07 -4.71 0.78
C ALA A 69 -5.91 -3.72 1.04
N SER A 70 -4.66 -4.16 0.87
CA SER A 70 -3.47 -3.29 1.00
C SER A 70 -3.44 -2.18 -0.06
N ALA A 71 -3.88 -2.47 -1.29
CA ALA A 71 -3.99 -1.46 -2.34
C ALA A 71 -5.01 -0.37 -1.97
N VAL A 72 -6.21 -0.74 -1.49
CA VAL A 72 -7.22 0.24 -1.06
C VAL A 72 -6.75 1.05 0.16
N MET A 73 -6.08 0.39 1.12
CA MET A 73 -5.50 1.05 2.30
C MET A 73 -4.46 2.11 1.88
N THR A 74 -3.50 1.73 1.04
CA THR A 74 -2.42 2.62 0.59
C THR A 74 -2.92 3.72 -0.33
N GLY A 75 -3.89 3.45 -1.20
CA GLY A 75 -4.54 4.47 -2.02
C GLY A 75 -5.27 5.52 -1.17
N SER A 76 -6.02 5.09 -0.16
CA SER A 76 -6.70 5.99 0.77
C SER A 76 -5.70 6.86 1.56
N ALA A 77 -4.60 6.26 2.03
CA ALA A 77 -3.52 6.97 2.71
C ALA A 77 -2.84 7.99 1.79
N ALA A 78 -2.54 7.62 0.54
CA ALA A 78 -1.94 8.52 -0.43
C ALA A 78 -2.84 9.73 -0.72
N ILE A 79 -4.15 9.51 -0.95
CA ILE A 79 -5.11 10.60 -1.18
C ILE A 79 -5.10 11.60 -0.01
N ILE A 80 -5.15 11.11 1.23
CA ILE A 80 -5.11 11.95 2.43
C ILE A 80 -3.81 12.77 2.48
N LEU A 81 -2.66 12.11 2.33
CA LEU A 81 -1.35 12.73 2.49
C LEU A 81 -1.09 13.78 1.41
N PHE A 82 -1.26 13.41 0.14
CA PHE A 82 -1.02 14.32 -0.99
C PHE A 82 -2.03 15.46 -1.04
N SER A 83 -3.30 15.22 -0.68
CA SER A 83 -4.28 16.31 -0.57
C SER A 83 -3.87 17.31 0.51
N ASN A 84 -3.47 16.85 1.69
CA ASN A 84 -3.04 17.75 2.75
C ASN A 84 -1.79 18.56 2.35
N TRP A 85 -0.82 17.90 1.73
CA TRP A 85 0.38 18.59 1.22
C TRP A 85 0.08 19.59 0.11
N ALA A 86 -0.84 19.28 -0.82
CA ALA A 86 -1.25 20.20 -1.87
C ALA A 86 -1.84 21.51 -1.28
N TYR A 87 -2.79 21.40 -0.35
CA TYR A 87 -3.36 22.57 0.32
C TYR A 87 -2.31 23.36 1.12
N LYS A 88 -1.42 22.67 1.83
CA LYS A 88 -0.32 23.31 2.58
C LYS A 88 0.65 24.05 1.66
N MET A 89 0.98 23.50 0.49
CA MET A 89 1.86 24.14 -0.51
C MET A 89 1.20 25.36 -1.17
N ARG A 90 -0.13 25.32 -1.36
CA ARG A 90 -0.89 26.45 -1.91
C ARG A 90 -1.16 27.56 -0.88
N GLY A 91 -1.05 27.27 0.41
CA GLY A 91 -1.44 28.19 1.49
C GLY A 91 -2.95 28.42 1.54
N GLU A 92 -3.74 27.49 1.01
CA GLU A 92 -5.20 27.58 0.94
C GLU A 92 -5.84 26.76 2.07
N GLU A 93 -6.93 27.26 2.64
CA GLU A 93 -7.71 26.48 3.59
C GLU A 93 -8.56 25.44 2.87
N MET A 94 -8.61 24.24 3.44
CA MET A 94 -9.47 23.18 2.94
C MET A 94 -10.94 23.52 3.14
N SER A 95 -11.72 23.45 2.06
CA SER A 95 -13.18 23.53 2.14
C SER A 95 -13.76 22.42 3.01
N GLN A 96 -14.93 22.67 3.59
CA GLN A 96 -15.61 21.69 4.44
C GLN A 96 -15.93 20.39 3.68
N SER A 97 -16.34 20.48 2.41
CA SER A 97 -16.64 19.31 1.58
C SER A 97 -15.39 18.46 1.31
N THR A 98 -14.23 19.09 1.06
CA THR A 98 -12.96 18.36 0.90
C THR A 98 -12.54 17.69 2.21
N ARG A 99 -12.72 18.36 3.35
CA ARG A 99 -12.43 17.79 4.67
C ARG A 99 -13.29 16.56 4.95
N GLU A 100 -14.58 16.61 4.65
CA GLU A 100 -15.50 15.48 4.77
C GLU A 100 -15.10 14.32 3.84
N GLY A 101 -14.68 14.63 2.61
CA GLY A 101 -14.13 13.65 1.67
C GLY A 101 -12.89 12.93 2.22
N LEU A 102 -11.93 13.68 2.80
CA LEU A 102 -10.76 13.08 3.44
C LEU A 102 -11.11 12.27 4.69
N GLN A 103 -12.11 12.67 5.46
CA GLN A 103 -12.62 11.86 6.56
C GLN A 103 -13.23 10.54 6.06
N GLY A 104 -13.93 10.58 4.93
CA GLY A 104 -14.41 9.38 4.21
C GLY A 104 -13.25 8.46 3.84
N ALA A 105 -12.21 8.99 3.19
CA ALA A 105 -10.99 8.24 2.90
C ALA A 105 -10.32 7.70 4.18
N GLY A 106 -10.35 8.46 5.28
CA GLY A 106 -9.86 8.04 6.60
C GLY A 106 -10.61 6.82 7.15
N LYS A 107 -11.93 6.75 6.97
CA LYS A 107 -12.75 5.60 7.36
C LYS A 107 -12.45 4.36 6.49
N VAL A 108 -12.22 4.55 5.20
CA VAL A 108 -11.81 3.47 4.28
C VAL A 108 -10.43 2.95 4.67
N MET A 109 -9.47 3.85 4.90
CA MET A 109 -8.13 3.52 5.39
C MET A 109 -8.20 2.76 6.72
N PHE A 110 -8.95 3.25 7.70
CA PHE A 110 -9.11 2.57 9.00
C PHE A 110 -9.74 1.18 8.86
N SER A 111 -10.81 1.04 8.09
CA SER A 111 -11.51 -0.24 7.92
C SER A 111 -10.63 -1.29 7.23
N THR A 112 -9.90 -0.88 6.18
CA THR A 112 -8.98 -1.77 5.47
C THR A 112 -7.75 -2.14 6.30
N LEU A 113 -7.25 -1.20 7.11
CA LEU A 113 -6.18 -1.42 8.07
C LEU A 113 -6.56 -2.49 9.11
N VAL A 114 -7.76 -2.39 9.70
CA VAL A 114 -8.27 -3.40 10.64
C VAL A 114 -8.43 -4.76 9.96
N LEU A 115 -8.94 -4.79 8.72
CA LEU A 115 -9.06 -6.03 7.95
C LEU A 115 -7.68 -6.68 7.72
N LEU A 116 -6.66 -5.89 7.36
CA LEU A 116 -5.30 -6.38 7.17
C LEU A 116 -4.67 -6.85 8.48
N ALA A 117 -4.97 -6.20 9.61
CA ALA A 117 -4.53 -6.64 10.92
C ALA A 117 -5.07 -8.04 11.26
N ILE A 118 -6.36 -8.25 11.02
CA ILE A 118 -7.03 -9.54 11.21
C ILE A 118 -6.45 -10.58 10.24
N ALA A 119 -6.30 -10.24 8.96
CA ALA A 119 -5.75 -11.14 7.95
C ALA A 119 -4.31 -11.56 8.28
N THR A 120 -3.47 -10.63 8.75
CA THR A 120 -2.09 -10.90 9.18
C THR A 120 -2.08 -11.83 10.39
N THR A 121 -2.94 -11.57 11.37
CA THR A 121 -3.08 -12.44 12.56
C THR A 121 -3.47 -13.87 12.16
N TRP A 122 -4.48 -14.02 11.30
CA TRP A 122 -4.91 -15.33 10.81
C TRP A 122 -3.84 -16.03 9.96
N LYS A 123 -3.02 -15.27 9.21
CA LYS A 123 -1.89 -15.84 8.47
C LYS A 123 -0.90 -16.52 9.41
N PHE A 124 -0.54 -15.88 10.53
CA PHE A 124 0.34 -16.48 11.52
C PHE A 124 -0.32 -17.68 12.22
N ILE A 125 -1.59 -17.57 12.63
CA ILE A 125 -2.31 -18.70 13.23
C ILE A 125 -2.31 -19.90 12.30
N ALA A 126 -2.63 -19.71 11.01
CA ALA A 126 -2.65 -20.77 10.02
C ALA A 126 -1.25 -21.40 9.82
N ALA A 127 -0.20 -20.57 9.80
CA ALA A 127 1.19 -21.03 9.70
C ALA A 127 1.57 -21.98 10.84
N PHE A 128 1.17 -21.70 12.09
CA PHE A 128 1.51 -22.54 13.24
C PHE A 128 0.54 -23.71 13.47
N ALA A 129 -0.74 -23.57 13.10
CA ALA A 129 -1.74 -24.61 13.34
C ALA A 129 -1.67 -25.76 12.32
N GLY A 130 -1.28 -25.49 11.08
CA GLY A 130 -1.26 -26.50 10.01
C GLY A 130 -0.32 -26.20 8.85
N GLY A 131 0.55 -25.19 8.97
CA GLY A 131 1.56 -24.90 7.96
C GLY A 131 2.66 -25.96 7.92
N ALA A 132 3.23 -26.16 6.74
CA ALA A 132 4.45 -26.94 6.59
C ALA A 132 5.62 -26.29 7.35
N GLU A 133 6.69 -27.06 7.62
CA GLU A 133 7.83 -26.58 8.41
C GLU A 133 8.43 -25.29 7.83
N ASP A 134 8.58 -25.19 6.51
CA ASP A 134 9.10 -23.99 5.85
C ASP A 134 8.22 -22.75 6.07
N VAL A 135 6.90 -22.93 6.12
CA VAL A 135 5.95 -21.84 6.41
C VAL A 135 6.13 -21.38 7.86
N ARG A 136 6.32 -22.33 8.78
CA ARG A 136 6.55 -22.06 10.20
C ARG A 136 7.88 -21.34 10.42
N LEU A 137 8.95 -21.77 9.76
CA LEU A 137 10.26 -21.11 9.79
C LEU A 137 10.18 -19.70 9.21
N ALA A 138 9.49 -19.51 8.08
CA ALA A 138 9.26 -18.18 7.52
C ALA A 138 8.47 -17.27 8.49
N ALA A 139 7.44 -17.80 9.15
CA ALA A 139 6.71 -17.07 10.19
C ALA A 139 7.61 -16.74 11.41
N LEU A 140 8.45 -17.67 11.85
CA LEU A 140 9.40 -17.44 12.94
C LEU A 140 10.46 -16.40 12.57
N SER A 141 10.87 -16.34 11.29
CA SER A 141 11.79 -15.31 10.80
C SER A 141 11.27 -13.88 11.04
N LEU A 142 9.95 -13.70 10.98
CA LEU A 142 9.24 -12.44 11.22
C LEU A 142 8.93 -12.22 12.71
N LEU A 143 8.63 -13.26 13.48
CA LEU A 143 8.25 -13.08 14.88
C LEU A 143 9.46 -12.93 15.82
N GLN A 144 10.52 -13.70 15.57
CA GLN A 144 11.68 -13.83 16.47
C GLN A 144 13.03 -13.89 15.73
N GLY A 145 13.02 -13.93 14.40
CA GLY A 145 14.22 -14.11 13.60
C GLY A 145 14.76 -12.81 12.98
N PRO A 146 15.48 -12.91 11.85
CA PRO A 146 16.19 -11.79 11.24
C PRO A 146 15.29 -10.62 10.81
N LEU A 147 14.00 -10.87 10.55
CA LEU A 147 13.04 -9.86 10.10
C LEU A 147 12.19 -9.31 11.26
N ALA A 148 12.44 -9.72 12.50
CA ALA A 148 11.60 -9.35 13.64
C ALA A 148 11.53 -7.85 13.90
N MET A 149 12.64 -7.13 13.69
CA MET A 149 12.63 -5.67 13.83
C MET A 149 11.72 -5.01 12.78
N ASN A 150 11.77 -5.47 11.53
CA ASN A 150 10.91 -4.96 10.46
C ASN A 150 9.44 -5.20 10.78
N PHE A 151 9.12 -6.43 11.14
CA PHE A 151 7.75 -6.86 11.40
C PHE A 151 7.14 -6.15 12.61
N TRP A 152 7.83 -6.13 13.76
CA TRP A 152 7.27 -5.56 14.98
C TRP A 152 7.26 -4.04 14.96
N VAL A 153 8.37 -3.41 14.59
CA VAL A 153 8.49 -1.95 14.67
C VAL A 153 7.77 -1.30 13.50
N PHE A 154 8.09 -1.70 12.27
CA PHE A 154 7.66 -0.96 11.10
C PHE A 154 6.31 -1.44 10.56
N GLU A 155 6.10 -2.74 10.40
CA GLU A 155 4.81 -3.27 9.91
C GLU A 155 3.73 -3.17 11.00
N THR A 156 4.00 -3.70 12.20
CA THR A 156 2.99 -3.82 13.26
C THR A 156 2.76 -2.51 14.01
N VAL A 157 3.80 -1.91 14.59
CA VAL A 157 3.63 -0.70 15.40
C VAL A 157 3.38 0.53 14.52
N VAL A 158 4.28 0.83 13.59
CA VAL A 158 4.17 2.02 12.72
C VAL A 158 3.07 1.83 11.67
N GLY A 159 3.02 0.67 11.02
CA GLY A 159 2.09 0.42 9.92
C GLY A 159 0.65 0.19 10.34
N MET A 160 0.41 -0.36 11.54
CA MET A 160 -0.92 -0.81 11.96
C MET A 160 -1.39 -0.21 13.29
N LEU A 161 -0.71 -0.49 14.40
CA LEU A 161 -1.20 -0.13 15.73
C LEU A 161 -1.25 1.38 15.96
N ALA A 162 -0.17 2.10 15.67
CA ALA A 162 -0.11 3.53 15.89
C ALA A 162 -1.13 4.31 15.03
N PRO A 163 -1.30 4.03 13.71
CA PRO A 163 -2.36 4.64 12.91
C PRO A 163 -3.76 4.36 13.45
N ILE A 164 -4.06 3.12 13.88
CA ILE A 164 -5.35 2.77 14.51
C ILE A 164 -5.59 3.68 15.72
N VAL A 165 -4.62 3.75 16.64
CA VAL A 165 -4.73 4.56 17.86
C VAL A 165 -4.93 6.04 17.52
N ILE A 166 -4.12 6.59 16.61
CA ILE A 166 -4.22 8.00 16.21
C ILE A 166 -5.59 8.32 15.61
N LEU A 167 -6.09 7.46 14.72
CA LEU A 167 -7.38 7.66 14.03
C LEU A 167 -8.56 7.54 15.02
N THR A 168 -8.49 6.60 15.95
CA THR A 168 -9.51 6.42 17.01
C THR A 168 -9.51 7.60 17.98
N LEU A 169 -8.36 8.01 18.51
CA LEU A 169 -8.25 9.10 19.48
C LEU A 169 -8.64 10.45 18.88
N SER A 170 -8.18 10.73 17.65
CA SER A 170 -8.54 11.96 16.94
C SER A 170 -9.97 11.96 16.41
N ARG A 171 -10.68 10.83 16.48
CA ARG A 171 -11.99 10.60 15.86
C ARG A 171 -12.02 10.99 14.39
N MET A 172 -10.86 10.90 13.71
CA MET A 172 -10.64 11.34 12.33
C MET A 172 -10.97 12.83 12.08
N LYS A 173 -11.09 13.67 13.12
CA LYS A 173 -11.45 15.09 12.98
C LYS A 173 -10.23 15.98 12.74
N SER A 174 -9.07 15.58 13.26
CA SER A 174 -7.82 16.35 13.11
C SER A 174 -7.13 16.00 11.79
N GLN A 175 -6.96 17.02 10.94
CA GLN A 175 -6.29 16.89 9.65
C GLN A 175 -4.81 16.48 9.80
N GLN A 176 -4.14 16.97 10.83
CA GLN A 176 -2.75 16.62 11.12
C GLN A 176 -2.63 15.16 11.57
N ALA A 177 -3.53 14.71 12.45
CA ALA A 177 -3.57 13.32 12.90
C ALA A 177 -3.87 12.37 11.73
N LEU A 178 -4.82 12.73 10.87
CA LEU A 178 -5.19 11.94 9.70
C LEU A 178 -4.01 11.80 8.72
N SER A 179 -3.28 12.89 8.49
CA SER A 179 -2.10 12.89 7.62
C SER A 179 -0.90 12.17 8.21
N ALA A 180 -0.69 12.28 9.53
CA ALA A 180 0.36 11.53 10.22
C ALA A 180 0.07 10.02 10.15
N ALA A 181 -1.17 9.61 10.42
CA ALA A 181 -1.59 8.22 10.28
C ALA A 181 -1.42 7.72 8.83
N ALA A 182 -1.78 8.51 7.83
CA ALA A 182 -1.58 8.16 6.43
C ALA A 182 -0.10 7.94 6.07
N LEU A 183 0.80 8.81 6.54
CA LEU A 183 2.24 8.64 6.33
C LEU A 183 2.75 7.35 6.99
N MET A 184 2.35 7.09 8.24
CA MET A 184 2.71 5.88 8.97
C MET A 184 2.22 4.60 8.27
N VAL A 185 0.99 4.61 7.75
CA VAL A 185 0.43 3.51 6.94
C VAL A 185 1.24 3.28 5.66
N LEU A 186 1.65 4.34 4.94
CA LEU A 186 2.46 4.19 3.73
C LEU A 186 3.86 3.62 4.02
N VAL A 187 4.50 4.07 5.11
CA VAL A 187 5.78 3.51 5.57
C VAL A 187 5.60 2.04 5.96
N GLY A 188 4.59 1.73 6.77
CA GLY A 188 4.29 0.35 7.16
C GLY A 188 3.98 -0.55 5.98
N ALA A 189 3.24 -0.06 4.97
CA ALA A 189 2.94 -0.82 3.76
C ALA A 189 4.18 -1.12 2.90
N TYR A 190 5.23 -0.30 2.98
CA TYR A 190 6.51 -0.63 2.36
C TYR A 190 7.15 -1.83 3.06
N PHE A 191 7.26 -1.79 4.40
CA PHE A 191 7.81 -2.89 5.17
C PHE A 191 6.98 -4.17 5.08
N GLN A 192 5.65 -4.06 5.06
CA GLN A 192 4.74 -5.18 4.79
C GLN A 192 5.06 -5.88 3.47
N ARG A 193 5.33 -5.12 2.39
CA ARG A 193 5.72 -5.70 1.10
C ARG A 193 7.12 -6.31 1.17
N PHE A 194 8.05 -5.63 1.81
CA PHE A 194 9.42 -6.13 2.02
C PHE A 194 9.40 -7.46 2.78
N ASP A 195 8.74 -7.51 3.93
CA ASP A 195 8.66 -8.66 4.82
C ASP A 195 7.96 -9.83 4.15
N ILE A 196 6.85 -9.61 3.42
CA ILE A 196 6.20 -10.67 2.65
C ILE A 196 7.15 -11.28 1.61
N VAL A 197 7.88 -10.46 0.86
CA VAL A 197 8.78 -10.94 -0.20
C VAL A 197 9.99 -11.63 0.41
N VAL A 198 10.68 -10.99 1.36
CA VAL A 198 11.90 -11.55 1.94
C VAL A 198 11.60 -12.79 2.77
N ALA A 199 10.56 -12.80 3.61
CA ALA A 199 10.20 -13.98 4.40
C ALA A 199 9.82 -15.18 3.53
N GLY A 200 9.27 -14.96 2.34
CA GLY A 200 8.99 -16.06 1.40
C GLY A 200 10.23 -16.64 0.72
N GLN A 201 11.38 -15.97 0.78
CA GLN A 201 12.62 -16.41 0.16
C GLN A 201 13.73 -16.74 1.16
N ILE A 202 13.63 -16.25 2.40
CA ILE A 202 14.67 -16.36 3.42
C ILE A 202 14.91 -17.80 3.86
N VAL A 203 13.90 -18.66 3.77
CA VAL A 203 14.05 -20.11 3.99
C VAL A 203 14.56 -20.76 2.69
N PRO A 204 15.68 -21.50 2.72
CA PRO A 204 16.17 -22.23 1.55
C PRO A 204 15.12 -23.24 1.02
N ILE A 205 15.07 -23.45 -0.30
CA ILE A 205 14.13 -24.42 -0.91
C ILE A 205 14.45 -25.86 -0.48
N TYR A 206 15.74 -26.18 -0.31
CA TYR A 206 16.23 -27.48 0.12
C TYR A 206 16.71 -27.40 1.58
N ASN A 207 15.88 -26.81 2.45
CA ASN A 207 16.19 -26.73 3.88
C ASN A 207 16.44 -28.15 4.44
N GLY A 208 17.54 -28.34 5.17
CA GLY A 208 17.96 -29.64 5.70
C GLY A 208 18.83 -30.49 4.77
N PHE A 209 19.18 -29.98 3.58
CA PHE A 209 20.18 -30.58 2.68
C PHE A 209 21.50 -29.78 2.73
N ASP A 210 22.66 -30.46 2.69
CA ASP A 210 24.02 -29.87 2.59
C ASP A 210 24.34 -28.69 3.53
N ASP A 211 24.32 -28.89 4.86
CA ASP A 211 24.74 -27.91 5.89
C ASP A 211 24.25 -26.47 5.66
N LEU A 212 23.10 -26.32 4.99
CA LEU A 212 22.54 -25.01 4.66
C LEU A 212 22.06 -24.30 5.93
N PRO A 213 22.26 -22.97 6.01
CA PRO A 213 21.74 -22.20 7.14
C PRO A 213 20.21 -22.20 7.13
N THR A 214 19.60 -22.20 8.31
CA THR A 214 18.13 -22.14 8.46
C THR A 214 17.53 -20.89 7.78
N TYR A 215 18.26 -19.78 7.81
CA TYR A 215 17.88 -18.52 7.17
C TYR A 215 19.01 -18.01 6.27
N LEU A 216 18.66 -17.64 5.05
CA LEU A 216 19.55 -16.89 4.15
C LEU A 216 19.67 -15.44 4.62
N SER A 217 20.81 -14.82 4.35
CA SER A 217 21.02 -13.39 4.62
C SER A 217 20.66 -12.59 3.36
N TYR A 218 19.85 -11.54 3.54
CA TYR A 218 19.55 -10.57 2.49
C TYR A 218 19.79 -9.16 3.01
N ILE A 219 20.66 -8.43 2.32
CA ILE A 219 20.91 -7.01 2.57
C ILE A 219 20.77 -6.31 1.21
N PRO A 220 19.84 -5.35 1.07
CA PRO A 220 19.70 -4.60 -0.17
C PRO A 220 21.01 -3.93 -0.56
N SER A 221 21.40 -4.11 -1.81
CA SER A 221 22.52 -3.40 -2.41
C SER A 221 22.22 -1.91 -2.53
N VAL A 222 23.29 -1.11 -2.65
CA VAL A 222 23.17 0.33 -2.90
C VAL A 222 22.35 0.61 -4.17
N ALA A 223 22.49 -0.22 -5.21
CA ALA A 223 21.74 -0.06 -6.45
C ALA A 223 20.23 -0.28 -6.25
N GLU A 224 19.83 -1.33 -5.52
CA GLU A 224 18.42 -1.58 -5.18
C GLU A 224 17.82 -0.42 -4.39
N PHE A 225 18.59 0.12 -3.43
CA PHE A 225 18.16 1.28 -2.64
C PHE A 225 17.99 2.54 -3.50
N LEU A 226 18.94 2.82 -4.40
CA LEU A 226 18.86 3.96 -5.31
C LEU A 226 17.67 3.86 -6.28
N ILE A 227 17.35 2.66 -6.75
CA ILE A 227 16.17 2.43 -7.61
C ILE A 227 14.89 2.72 -6.83
N ALA A 228 14.78 2.25 -5.58
CA ALA A 228 13.64 2.53 -4.72
C ALA A 228 13.48 4.04 -4.46
N LEU A 229 14.57 4.74 -4.13
CA LEU A 229 14.59 6.19 -3.97
C LEU A 229 14.23 6.93 -5.26
N GLY A 230 14.69 6.44 -6.41
CA GLY A 230 14.31 6.98 -7.72
C GLY A 230 12.80 6.88 -7.97
N GLY A 231 12.17 5.77 -7.57
CA GLY A 231 10.72 5.61 -7.61
C GLY A 231 9.97 6.65 -6.76
N PHE A 232 10.38 6.85 -5.50
CA PHE A 232 9.81 7.89 -4.65
C PHE A 232 10.04 9.30 -5.23
N GLY A 233 11.21 9.54 -5.79
CA GLY A 233 11.56 10.79 -6.46
C GLY A 233 10.68 11.06 -7.68
N LEU A 234 10.40 10.05 -8.50
CA LEU A 234 9.52 10.17 -9.66
C LEU A 234 8.08 10.49 -9.25
N VAL A 235 7.56 9.84 -8.21
CA VAL A 235 6.24 10.13 -7.64
C VAL A 235 6.18 11.57 -7.10
N GLY A 236 7.20 11.98 -6.34
CA GLY A 236 7.30 13.35 -5.81
C GLY A 236 7.40 14.40 -6.92
N LEU A 237 8.20 14.16 -7.96
CA LEU A 237 8.30 15.02 -9.12
C LEU A 237 6.96 15.11 -9.85
N GLY A 238 6.30 13.97 -10.10
CA GLY A 238 4.99 13.93 -10.75
C GLY A 238 3.95 14.73 -9.98
N PHE A 239 3.92 14.59 -8.65
CA PHE A 239 3.05 15.39 -7.78
C PHE A 239 3.33 16.90 -7.88
N LEU A 240 4.60 17.31 -7.80
CA LEU A 240 5.00 18.72 -7.88
C LEU A 240 4.69 19.34 -9.26
N LEU A 241 4.93 18.60 -10.34
CA LEU A 241 4.58 19.03 -11.69
C LEU A 241 3.05 19.13 -11.85
N GLY A 242 2.32 18.16 -11.29
CA GLY A 242 0.85 18.17 -11.22
C GLY A 242 0.32 19.44 -10.57
N GLU A 243 0.84 19.78 -9.39
CA GLU A 243 0.47 20.99 -8.66
C GLU A 243 0.84 22.27 -9.41
N ARG A 244 2.04 22.33 -10.00
CA ARG A 244 2.52 23.51 -10.73
C ARG A 244 1.70 23.80 -12.00
N PHE A 245 1.39 22.78 -12.79
CA PHE A 245 0.74 22.96 -14.10
C PHE A 245 -0.78 22.91 -14.02
N PHE A 246 -1.34 22.00 -13.21
CA PHE A 246 -2.77 21.74 -13.18
C PHE A 246 -3.45 22.26 -11.92
N GLY A 247 -2.71 22.70 -10.90
CA GLY A 247 -3.30 23.08 -9.62
C GLY A 247 -4.36 24.20 -9.73
N LYS A 248 -4.18 25.14 -10.66
CA LYS A 248 -5.15 26.21 -10.95
C LYS A 248 -6.50 25.70 -11.46
N ALA A 249 -6.52 24.57 -12.19
CA ALA A 249 -7.75 23.98 -12.74
C ALA A 249 -8.65 23.38 -11.64
N PHE A 250 -8.07 23.04 -10.49
CA PHE A 250 -8.75 22.42 -9.35
C PHE A 250 -8.98 23.39 -8.18
N ARG A 251 -8.71 24.69 -8.35
CA ARG A 251 -9.11 25.69 -7.37
C ARG A 251 -10.63 25.80 -7.37
N PRO A 252 -11.30 25.83 -6.20
CA PRO A 252 -12.71 26.18 -6.16
C PRO A 252 -12.86 27.57 -6.77
N SER A 253 -13.45 27.64 -7.96
CA SER A 253 -13.80 28.92 -8.58
C SER A 253 -14.76 29.62 -7.63
N GLY A 254 -14.32 30.74 -7.07
CA GLY A 254 -15.20 31.65 -6.34
C GLY A 254 -16.28 32.17 -7.29
N HIS A 255 -17.39 31.45 -7.36
CA HIS A 255 -18.66 31.92 -7.90
C HIS A 255 -19.74 31.54 -6.90
N HIS A 256 -19.89 32.42 -5.91
CA HIS A 256 -21.21 32.85 -5.47
C HIS A 256 -21.53 34.14 -6.21
#